data_AF-A0A239TSD1-F1
#
_entry.id   AF-A0A239TSD1-F1
#
_cell.length_a   1.000
_cell.length_b   1.000
_cell.length_c   1.000
_cell.angle_alpha   90.00
_cell.angle_beta   90.00
_cell.angle_gamma   90.00
#
_symmetry.space_group_name_H-M   'P 1'
#
loop_
_entity.id
_entity.type
_entity.pdbx_description
1 polymer ?
#
loop_
_entity_poly.entity_id
_entity_poly.type
_entity_poly.pdbx_seq_one_letter_code
_entity_poly.pdbx_strand_id
1 'polypeptide(L)'
;MKMKIKQQKKPNMDCINLLTSILLCYPEISEISVEPENEEVYISYTINEILSNTELKQIKEFIQDSILTYQYLEDLIPEKNDVVLEVKEKATFINIIRDVKTFSHGELRLLNEIIKDKFGKKLINELDYVPLVNTSVLTQLELIDTMLGSLKINPVEEKMVGIRENGRVIVYNK
;
A
#
# COMPACT_ATOMS: atom_id res chain seq x y z
N MET A 1 36.28 -27.17 -2.68
CA MET A 1 35.30 -26.26 -2.04
C MET A 1 34.55 -25.53 -3.15
N LYS A 2 33.34 -26.00 -3.51
CA LYS A 2 32.53 -25.36 -4.57
C LYS A 2 31.78 -24.18 -3.95
N MET A 3 32.13 -22.95 -4.33
CA MET A 3 31.33 -21.77 -4.06
C MET A 3 29.95 -21.97 -4.69
N LYS A 4 28.91 -22.13 -3.86
CA LYS A 4 27.52 -22.01 -4.30
C LYS A 4 27.31 -20.54 -4.65
N ILE A 5 27.32 -20.23 -5.94
CA ILE A 5 26.75 -18.99 -6.45
C ILE A 5 25.29 -19.01 -5.98
N LYS A 6 24.92 -18.11 -5.06
CA LYS A 6 23.50 -17.84 -4.76
C LYS A 6 22.90 -17.39 -6.09
N GLN A 7 22.13 -18.27 -6.74
CA GLN A 7 21.28 -17.85 -7.84
C GLN A 7 20.34 -16.82 -7.24
N GLN A 8 20.49 -15.54 -7.63
CA GLN A 8 19.46 -14.55 -7.37
C GLN A 8 18.18 -15.11 -7.99
N LYS A 9 17.19 -15.42 -7.15
CA LYS A 9 15.89 -15.84 -7.63
C LYS A 9 15.30 -14.69 -8.43
N LYS A 10 14.62 -15.01 -9.54
CA LYS A 10 13.97 -14.00 -10.36
C LYS A 10 12.92 -13.29 -9.50
N PRO A 11 12.86 -11.94 -9.54
CA PRO A 11 11.86 -11.21 -8.77
C PRO A 11 10.45 -11.59 -9.24
N ASN A 12 9.49 -11.60 -8.31
CA ASN A 12 8.09 -11.84 -8.63
C ASN A 12 7.55 -10.64 -9.43
N MET A 13 7.51 -10.81 -10.76
CA MET A 13 7.09 -9.76 -11.70
C MET A 13 5.64 -9.33 -11.49
N ASP A 14 4.76 -10.22 -11.05
CA ASP A 14 3.35 -9.90 -10.76
C ASP A 14 3.28 -8.93 -9.57
N CYS A 15 4.03 -9.20 -8.50
CA CYS A 15 4.11 -8.29 -7.36
C CYS A 15 4.77 -6.96 -7.72
N ILE A 16 5.83 -6.98 -8.56
CA ILE A 16 6.43 -5.73 -9.05
C ILE A 16 5.39 -4.88 -9.79
N ASN A 17 4.65 -5.50 -10.71
CA ASN A 17 3.62 -4.83 -11.50
C ASN A 17 2.46 -4.33 -10.63
N LEU A 18 2.08 -5.10 -9.61
CA LEU A 18 1.07 -4.70 -8.63
C LEU A 18 1.46 -3.43 -7.89
N LEU A 19 2.63 -3.44 -7.22
CA LEU A 19 3.08 -2.29 -6.42
C LEU A 19 3.31 -1.07 -7.32
N THR A 20 3.83 -1.29 -8.53
CA THR A 20 3.98 -0.23 -9.52
C THR A 20 2.64 0.38 -9.90
N SER A 21 1.64 -0.43 -10.22
CA SER A 21 0.32 0.03 -10.65
C SER A 21 -0.42 0.73 -9.52
N ILE A 22 -0.33 0.22 -8.28
CA ILE A 22 -0.90 0.88 -7.11
C ILE A 22 -0.29 2.27 -6.95
N LEU A 23 1.03 2.38 -6.91
CA LEU A 23 1.67 3.68 -6.70
C LEU A 23 1.35 4.68 -7.82
N LEU A 24 1.23 4.22 -9.07
CA LEU A 24 0.82 5.07 -10.20
C LEU A 24 -0.64 5.55 -10.10
N CYS A 25 -1.56 4.69 -9.68
CA CYS A 25 -2.98 5.03 -9.53
C CYS A 25 -3.29 5.82 -8.26
N TYR A 26 -2.49 5.66 -7.21
CA TYR A 26 -2.70 6.22 -5.88
C TYR A 26 -1.49 7.08 -5.47
N PRO A 27 -1.37 8.31 -6.00
CA PRO A 27 -0.22 9.18 -5.78
C PRO A 27 -0.07 9.64 -4.32
N GLU A 28 -1.09 9.49 -3.48
CA GLU A 28 -1.06 9.77 -2.05
C GLU A 28 -0.33 8.70 -1.22
N ILE A 29 -0.14 7.49 -1.77
CA ILE A 29 0.60 6.41 -1.10
C ILE A 29 2.10 6.68 -1.25
N SER A 30 2.80 6.80 -0.12
CA SER A 30 4.24 7.05 -0.07
C SER A 30 5.04 5.75 -0.19
N GLU A 31 4.56 4.68 0.43
CA GLU A 31 5.15 3.35 0.39
C GLU A 31 4.06 2.27 0.42
N ILE A 32 4.30 1.18 -0.30
CA ILE A 32 3.54 -0.05 -0.18
C ILE A 32 4.49 -1.25 -0.17
N SER A 33 4.27 -2.23 0.70
CA SER A 33 5.06 -3.45 0.70
C SER A 33 4.23 -4.70 0.95
N VAL A 34 4.74 -5.84 0.47
CA VAL A 34 4.20 -7.17 0.73
C VAL A 34 5.23 -7.96 1.51
N GLU A 35 4.84 -8.43 2.68
CA GLU A 35 5.67 -9.23 3.58
C GLU A 35 5.28 -10.71 3.47
N PRO A 36 6.18 -11.58 2.96
CA PRO A 36 5.88 -13.00 2.79
C PRO A 36 5.67 -13.76 4.10
N GLU A 37 6.39 -13.41 5.18
CA GLU A 37 6.40 -14.21 6.40
C GLU A 37 5.02 -14.30 7.06
N ASN A 38 4.28 -13.19 7.06
CA ASN A 38 2.96 -13.09 7.66
C ASN A 38 1.83 -12.94 6.62
N GLU A 39 2.15 -12.98 5.33
CA GLU A 39 1.23 -12.66 4.23
C GLU A 39 0.51 -11.32 4.45
N GLU A 40 1.29 -10.27 4.74
CA GLU A 40 0.78 -8.94 5.08
C GLU A 40 1.09 -7.91 3.98
N VAL A 41 0.15 -7.00 3.74
CA VAL A 41 0.33 -5.79 2.94
C VAL A 41 0.45 -4.60 3.89
N TYR A 42 1.47 -3.79 3.67
CA TYR A 42 1.72 -2.55 4.40
C TYR A 42 1.50 -1.39 3.44
N ILE A 43 0.69 -0.42 3.85
CA ILE A 43 0.38 0.78 3.07
C ILE A 43 0.68 2.00 3.93
N SER A 44 1.49 2.90 3.40
CA SER A 44 1.95 4.08 4.13
C SER A 44 1.51 5.36 3.44
N TYR A 45 1.06 6.31 4.26
CA TYR A 45 0.77 7.69 3.87
C TYR A 45 1.58 8.64 4.74
N THR A 46 1.99 9.76 4.16
CA THR A 46 2.74 10.81 4.88
C THR A 46 1.95 12.12 4.87
N ILE A 47 1.65 12.64 6.06
CA ILE A 47 1.01 13.92 6.28
C ILE A 47 2.07 14.95 6.64
N ASN A 48 2.13 16.08 5.92
CA ASN A 48 3.03 17.20 6.21
C ASN A 48 2.50 18.08 7.36
N GLU A 49 2.09 17.45 8.44
CA GLU A 49 1.57 18.08 9.65
C GLU A 49 1.76 17.15 10.85
N ILE A 50 1.95 17.73 12.03
CA ILE A 50 1.93 17.00 13.30
C ILE A 50 0.48 16.96 13.78
N LEU A 51 -0.10 15.76 13.83
CA LEU A 51 -1.44 15.57 14.37
C LEU A 51 -1.40 15.51 15.91
N SER A 52 -2.41 16.06 16.57
CA SER A 52 -2.59 15.92 18.01
C SER A 52 -2.95 14.48 18.39
N ASN A 53 -2.70 14.10 19.65
CA ASN A 53 -3.08 12.77 20.16
C ASN A 53 -4.56 12.44 19.95
N THR A 54 -5.43 13.44 20.04
CA THR A 54 -6.88 13.27 19.80
C THR A 54 -7.15 12.97 18.33
N GLU A 55 -6.54 13.70 17.40
CA GLU A 55 -6.69 13.46 15.96
C GLU A 55 -6.12 12.09 15.55
N LEU A 56 -4.95 11.72 16.10
CA LEU A 56 -4.34 10.41 15.89
C LEU A 56 -5.28 9.28 16.31
N LYS A 57 -5.85 9.37 17.52
CA LYS A 57 -6.79 8.38 18.00
C LYS A 57 -8.03 8.29 17.10
N GLN A 58 -8.62 9.43 16.75
CA GLN A 58 -9.82 9.50 15.92
C GLN A 58 -9.59 8.90 14.53
N ILE A 59 -8.48 9.23 13.86
CA ILE A 59 -8.21 8.71 12.51
C ILE A 59 -7.88 7.22 12.55
N LYS A 60 -7.16 6.75 13.58
CA LYS A 60 -6.91 5.32 13.77
C LYS A 60 -8.22 4.53 13.90
N GLU A 61 -9.08 4.94 14.82
CA GLU A 61 -10.38 4.30 15.04
C GLU A 61 -11.23 4.33 13.77
N PHE A 62 -11.30 5.48 13.09
CA PHE A 62 -12.07 5.63 11.86
C PHE A 62 -11.59 4.72 10.73
N ILE A 63 -10.27 4.60 10.51
CA ILE A 63 -9.72 3.71 9.49
C ILE A 63 -10.02 2.25 9.84
N GLN A 64 -9.77 1.85 11.10
CA GLN A 64 -9.99 0.47 11.55
C GLN A 64 -11.46 0.07 11.40
N ASP A 65 -12.38 0.91 11.85
CA ASP A 65 -13.82 0.67 11.75
C ASP A 65 -14.31 0.65 10.30
N SER A 66 -13.75 1.52 9.44
CA SER A 66 -14.07 1.55 8.01
C SER A 66 -13.66 0.25 7.31
N ILE A 67 -12.46 -0.26 7.61
CA ILE A 67 -11.98 -1.55 7.09
C ILE A 67 -12.89 -2.68 7.57
N LEU A 68 -13.16 -2.75 8.87
CA LEU A 68 -14.02 -3.82 9.43
C LEU A 68 -15.43 -3.77 8.84
N THR A 69 -15.99 -2.57 8.67
CA THR A 69 -17.30 -2.39 8.05
C THR A 69 -17.30 -2.83 6.59
N TYR A 70 -16.29 -2.44 5.82
CA TYR A 70 -16.14 -2.87 4.43
C TYR A 70 -16.04 -4.39 4.32
N GLN A 71 -15.18 -5.01 5.13
CA GLN A 71 -14.97 -6.46 5.15
C GLN A 71 -16.25 -7.22 5.55
N TYR A 72 -17.00 -6.70 6.53
CA TYR A 72 -18.29 -7.25 6.92
C TYR A 72 -19.31 -7.22 5.78
N LEU A 73 -19.36 -6.15 5.00
CA LEU A 73 -20.26 -6.03 3.84
C LEU A 73 -19.88 -6.97 2.69
N GLU A 74 -18.62 -7.38 2.61
CA GLU A 74 -18.10 -8.33 1.62
C GLU A 74 -18.14 -9.80 2.13
N ASP A 75 -18.75 -10.05 3.30
CA ASP A 75 -18.80 -11.37 3.95
C ASP A 75 -17.40 -11.97 4.23
N LEU A 76 -16.42 -11.11 4.52
CA LEU A 76 -15.04 -11.48 4.80
C LEU A 76 -14.67 -11.32 6.28
N ILE A 77 -13.75 -12.15 6.76
CA ILE A 77 -13.21 -12.10 8.12
C ILE A 77 -11.71 -11.81 8.02
N PRO A 78 -11.26 -10.58 8.33
CA PRO A 78 -9.85 -10.21 8.26
C PRO A 78 -9.05 -10.88 9.37
N GLU A 79 -7.86 -11.38 9.04
CA GLU A 79 -6.92 -11.95 10.01
C GLU A 79 -6.02 -10.85 10.61
N LYS A 80 -5.80 -9.75 9.87
CA LYS A 80 -4.95 -8.65 10.32
C LYS A 80 -5.51 -7.30 9.91
N ASN A 81 -5.89 -6.45 10.87
CA ASN A 81 -6.26 -5.05 10.61
C ASN A 81 -5.64 -4.14 11.68
N ASP A 82 -4.45 -3.61 11.39
CA ASP A 82 -3.77 -2.69 12.30
C ASP A 82 -3.44 -1.37 11.62
N VAL A 83 -3.41 -0.32 12.42
CA VAL A 83 -3.05 1.03 12.00
C VAL A 83 -2.04 1.57 13.01
N VAL A 84 -0.82 1.77 12.54
CA VAL A 84 0.28 2.33 13.33
C VAL A 84 0.49 3.76 12.89
N LEU A 85 0.42 4.68 13.85
CA LEU A 85 0.61 6.10 13.62
C LEU A 85 1.91 6.55 14.28
N GLU A 86 2.76 7.21 13.52
CA GLU A 86 4.04 7.72 14.01
C GLU A 86 4.18 9.21 13.71
N VAL A 87 4.55 10.00 14.71
CA VAL A 87 4.91 11.41 14.52
C VAL A 87 6.44 11.51 14.56
N LYS A 88 7.04 12.00 13.48
CA LYS A 88 8.49 12.18 13.36
C LYS A 88 8.78 13.55 12.76
N GLU A 89 9.66 14.30 13.43
CA GLU A 89 10.09 15.66 13.05
C GLU A 89 8.92 16.64 12.86
N LYS A 90 8.40 16.74 11.64
CA LYS A 90 7.33 17.66 11.22
C LYS A 90 6.20 16.95 10.45
N ALA A 91 6.23 15.63 10.40
CA ALA A 91 5.28 14.83 9.65
C ALA A 91 4.66 13.73 10.50
N THR A 92 3.45 13.32 10.10
CA THR A 92 2.75 12.17 10.66
C THR A 92 2.68 11.08 9.59
N PHE A 93 3.05 9.86 9.98
CA PHE A 93 3.04 8.67 9.14
C PHE A 93 1.87 7.79 9.56
N ILE A 94 1.08 7.36 8.58
CA ILE A 94 -0.03 6.44 8.76
C ILE A 94 0.36 5.14 8.07
N ASN A 95 0.62 4.10 8.85
CA ASN A 95 0.96 2.77 8.35
C ASN A 95 -0.21 1.82 8.62
N ILE A 96 -0.83 1.34 7.55
CA ILE A 96 -1.96 0.40 7.60
C ILE A 96 -1.41 -0.98 7.26
N ILE A 97 -1.74 -1.98 8.08
CA ILE A 97 -1.28 -3.36 7.96
C ILE A 97 -2.50 -4.25 7.77
N ARG A 98 -2.54 -4.97 6.64
CA ARG A 98 -3.65 -5.83 6.24
C ARG A 98 -3.16 -7.20 5.82
N ASP A 99 -3.98 -8.23 6.05
CA ASP A 99 -3.72 -9.56 5.50
C ASP A 99 -3.99 -9.57 3.99
N VAL A 100 -3.09 -10.19 3.23
CA VAL A 100 -3.20 -10.36 1.76
C VAL A 100 -4.52 -11.06 1.39
N LYS A 101 -4.94 -12.02 2.22
CA LYS A 101 -6.12 -12.86 2.00
C LYS A 101 -7.40 -12.06 1.79
N THR A 102 -7.68 -11.10 2.66
CA THR A 102 -8.91 -10.27 2.61
C THR A 102 -8.71 -8.90 1.97
N PHE A 103 -7.46 -8.44 1.82
CA PHE A 103 -7.18 -7.18 1.16
C PHE A 103 -7.68 -7.19 -0.31
N SER A 104 -8.30 -6.09 -0.72
CA SER A 104 -8.90 -5.94 -2.05
C SER A 104 -8.62 -4.56 -2.62
N HIS A 105 -8.79 -4.41 -3.93
CA HIS A 105 -8.68 -3.11 -4.58
C HIS A 105 -9.77 -2.14 -4.12
N GLY A 106 -10.98 -2.64 -3.84
CA GLY A 106 -12.07 -1.85 -3.27
C GLY A 106 -11.73 -1.29 -1.89
N GLU A 107 -11.11 -2.10 -1.03
CA GLU A 107 -10.60 -1.64 0.28
C GLU A 107 -9.50 -0.59 0.11
N LEU A 108 -8.52 -0.83 -0.77
CA LEU A 108 -7.46 0.14 -1.08
C LEU A 108 -8.04 1.49 -1.50
N ARG A 109 -9.04 1.48 -2.39
CA ARG A 109 -9.74 2.69 -2.83
C ARG A 109 -10.45 3.38 -1.69
N LEU A 110 -11.17 2.64 -0.83
CA LEU A 110 -11.83 3.18 0.35
C LEU A 110 -10.82 3.90 1.26
N LEU A 111 -9.70 3.25 1.57
CA LEU A 111 -8.63 3.81 2.38
C LEU A 111 -8.09 5.09 1.78
N ASN A 112 -7.79 5.09 0.48
CA ASN A 112 -7.26 6.27 -0.19
C ASN A 112 -8.25 7.44 -0.14
N GLU A 113 -9.55 7.20 -0.35
CA GLU A 113 -10.56 8.25 -0.28
C GLU A 113 -10.76 8.79 1.14
N ILE A 114 -10.72 7.94 2.17
CA ILE A 114 -10.74 8.38 3.58
C ILE A 114 -9.57 9.32 3.89
N ILE A 115 -8.37 8.92 3.48
CA ILE A 115 -7.14 9.69 3.72
C ILE A 115 -7.20 11.02 2.96
N LYS A 116 -7.62 11.01 1.69
CA LYS A 116 -7.78 12.21 0.87
C LYS A 116 -8.82 13.17 1.42
N ASP A 117 -9.98 12.68 1.84
CA ASP A 117 -11.03 13.52 2.42
C ASP A 117 -10.54 14.21 3.70
N LYS A 118 -9.85 13.46 4.56
CA LYS A 118 -9.38 13.97 5.85
C LYS A 118 -8.23 14.97 5.73
N PHE A 119 -7.25 14.69 4.87
CA PHE A 119 -5.99 15.42 4.86
C PHE A 119 -5.77 16.27 3.59
N GLY A 120 -6.35 15.88 2.46
CA GLY A 120 -6.32 16.64 1.21
C GLY A 120 -4.93 17.19 0.88
N LYS A 121 -4.78 18.51 0.84
CA LYS A 121 -3.52 19.21 0.52
C LYS A 121 -2.40 19.03 1.55
N LYS A 122 -2.69 18.46 2.72
CA LYS A 122 -1.70 18.14 3.76
C LYS A 122 -0.98 16.83 3.46
N LEU A 123 -1.51 16.00 2.57
CA LEU A 123 -0.84 14.79 2.09
C LEU A 123 0.39 15.18 1.29
N ILE A 124 1.51 14.52 1.59
CA ILE A 124 2.65 14.56 0.69
C ILE A 124 2.29 13.67 -0.49
N ASN A 125 1.97 14.29 -1.61
CA ASN A 125 1.80 13.63 -2.89
C ASN A 125 2.68 14.34 -3.94
N GLU A 126 3.40 13.57 -4.75
CA GLU A 126 4.25 14.13 -5.81
C GLU A 126 3.48 14.16 -7.14
N LEU A 127 2.29 14.79 -7.12
CA LEU A 127 1.40 14.88 -8.28
C LEU A 127 2.07 15.57 -9.48
N ASP A 128 2.98 16.51 -9.24
CA ASP A 128 3.69 17.28 -10.27
C ASP A 128 4.64 16.44 -11.14
N TYR A 129 4.89 15.19 -10.74
CA TYR A 129 5.82 14.29 -11.43
C TYR A 129 5.20 12.98 -11.89
N VAL A 130 3.88 12.81 -11.81
CA VAL A 130 3.23 11.61 -12.35
C VAL A 130 3.58 11.55 -13.84
N PRO A 131 4.38 10.56 -14.28
CA PRO A 131 4.69 10.45 -15.69
C PRO A 131 3.36 10.32 -16.44
N LEU A 132 3.23 10.98 -17.58
CA LEU A 132 2.19 10.66 -18.56
C LEU A 132 2.42 9.20 -18.98
N VAL A 133 1.94 8.26 -18.18
CA VAL A 133 1.97 6.84 -18.51
C VAL A 133 1.01 6.71 -19.69
N ASN A 134 1.53 6.33 -20.86
CA ASN A 134 0.75 6.16 -22.09
C ASN A 134 -0.31 5.05 -22.00
N THR A 135 -0.41 4.37 -20.85
CA THR A 135 -1.42 3.37 -20.55
C THR A 135 -2.58 4.04 -19.83
N SER A 136 -3.82 3.81 -20.28
CA SER A 136 -5.00 4.37 -19.63
C SER A 136 -5.06 3.96 -18.15
N VAL A 137 -5.50 4.88 -17.27
CA VAL A 137 -5.71 4.60 -15.84
C VAL A 137 -6.59 3.36 -15.65
N LEU A 138 -7.59 3.16 -16.51
CA LEU A 138 -8.46 1.99 -16.49
C LEU A 138 -7.70 0.67 -16.61
N THR A 139 -6.69 0.60 -17.48
CA THR A 139 -5.86 -0.59 -17.66
C THR A 139 -5.02 -0.91 -16.40
N GLN A 140 -4.56 0.12 -15.68
CA GLN A 140 -3.82 -0.11 -14.43
C GLN A 140 -4.75 -0.60 -13.31
N LEU A 141 -5.98 -0.09 -13.24
CA LEU A 141 -6.96 -0.54 -12.26
C LEU A 141 -7.32 -2.03 -12.45
N GLU A 142 -7.57 -2.46 -13.69
CA GLU A 142 -7.81 -3.88 -14.01
C GLU A 142 -6.60 -4.78 -13.69
N LEU A 143 -5.40 -4.24 -13.88
CA LEU A 143 -4.16 -4.92 -13.53
C LEU A 143 -4.02 -5.12 -12.01
N ILE A 144 -4.40 -4.13 -11.20
CA ILE A 144 -4.38 -4.24 -9.74
C ILE A 144 -5.27 -5.37 -9.27
N ASP A 145 -6.51 -5.44 -9.75
CA ASP A 145 -7.46 -6.50 -9.38
C ASP A 145 -6.91 -7.90 -9.72
N THR A 146 -6.39 -8.04 -10.94
CA THR A 146 -5.79 -9.30 -11.41
C THR A 146 -4.61 -9.72 -10.56
N MET A 147 -3.70 -8.79 -10.25
CA MET A 147 -2.46 -9.08 -9.53
C MET A 147 -2.68 -9.30 -8.03
N LEU A 148 -3.66 -8.64 -7.41
CA LEU A 148 -4.10 -8.98 -6.05
C LEU A 148 -4.66 -10.40 -5.99
N GLY A 149 -5.44 -10.82 -7.00
CA GLY A 149 -5.90 -12.19 -7.11
C GLY A 149 -4.74 -13.20 -7.26
N SER A 150 -3.76 -12.89 -8.10
CA SER A 150 -2.54 -13.72 -8.26
C SER A 150 -1.78 -13.85 -6.94
N LEU A 151 -1.62 -12.77 -6.18
CA LEU A 151 -0.88 -12.75 -4.92
C LEU A 151 -1.51 -13.66 -3.85
N LYS A 152 -2.83 -13.79 -3.83
CA LYS A 152 -3.56 -14.69 -2.90
C LYS A 152 -3.34 -16.17 -3.22
N ILE A 153 -3.03 -16.50 -4.48
CA ILE A 153 -2.82 -17.88 -4.94
C ILE A 153 -1.33 -18.23 -4.91
N ASN A 154 -0.48 -17.26 -5.27
CA ASN A 154 0.95 -17.40 -5.36
C ASN A 154 1.62 -16.30 -4.51
N PRO A 155 1.76 -16.52 -3.18
CA PRO A 155 2.47 -15.60 -2.31
C PRO A 155 3.90 -15.33 -2.80
N VAL A 156 4.39 -14.13 -2.53
CA VAL A 156 5.80 -13.79 -2.78
C VAL A 156 6.72 -14.60 -1.86
N GLU A 157 7.94 -14.86 -2.30
CA GLU A 157 8.95 -15.56 -1.48
C GLU A 157 9.89 -14.58 -0.74
N GLU A 158 9.99 -13.35 -1.24
CA GLU A 158 10.85 -12.29 -0.70
C GLU A 158 9.99 -11.04 -0.45
N LYS A 159 10.40 -10.22 0.52
CA LYS A 159 9.71 -8.97 0.82
C LYS A 159 9.81 -8.05 -0.39
N MET A 160 8.68 -7.55 -0.87
CA MET A 160 8.62 -6.62 -1.98
C MET A 160 8.24 -5.23 -1.46
N VAL A 161 9.01 -4.21 -1.82
CA VAL A 161 8.79 -2.83 -1.37
C VAL A 161 8.72 -1.92 -2.57
N GLY A 162 7.64 -1.14 -2.66
CA GLY A 162 7.43 -0.07 -3.61
C GLY A 162 7.43 1.27 -2.89
N ILE A 163 8.22 2.21 -3.37
CA ILE A 163 8.27 3.59 -2.85
C ILE A 163 8.08 4.60 -3.98
N ARG A 164 7.60 5.78 -3.60
CA ARG A 164 7.59 6.97 -4.44
C ARG A 164 8.69 7.93 -3.97
N GLU A 165 9.61 8.26 -4.86
CA GLU A 165 10.71 9.18 -4.58
C GLU A 165 10.99 10.07 -5.80
N ASN A 166 10.90 11.39 -5.64
CA ASN A 166 11.20 12.39 -6.67
C ASN A 166 10.43 12.16 -7.98
N GLY A 167 9.17 11.78 -7.86
CA GLY A 167 8.26 11.52 -8.96
C GLY A 167 8.35 10.13 -9.58
N ARG A 168 9.27 9.30 -9.09
CA ARG A 168 9.54 7.98 -9.64
C ARG A 168 9.00 6.92 -8.70
N VAL A 169 8.39 5.90 -9.31
CA VAL A 169 8.04 4.67 -8.61
C VAL A 169 9.22 3.71 -8.71
N ILE A 170 9.70 3.25 -7.56
CA ILE A 170 10.81 2.31 -7.45
C ILE A 170 10.30 1.09 -6.71
N VAL A 171 10.47 -0.10 -7.29
CA VAL A 171 10.13 -1.37 -6.64
C VAL A 171 11.36 -2.24 -6.57
N TYR A 172 11.61 -2.81 -5.38
CA TYR A 172 12.75 -3.68 -5.11
C TYR A 172 12.36 -4.78 -4.14
N ASN A 173 13.12 -5.88 -4.18
CA ASN A 173 13.07 -6.94 -3.18
C ASN A 173 14.07 -6.65 -2.05
N LYS A 174 13.72 -7.05 -0.82
CA LYS A 174 14.57 -6.88 0.37
C LYS A 174 14.92 -8.22 1.01
#